data_AF-A0A7K3WGN7-F1
#
_entry.id   AF-A0A7K3WGN7-F1
#
_cell.length_a   1.000
_cell.length_b   1.000
_cell.length_c   1.000
_cell.angle_alpha   90.00
_cell.angle_beta   90.00
_cell.angle_gamma   90.00
#
_symmetry.space_group_name_H-M   'P 1'
#
loop_
_entity.id
_entity.type
_entity.pdbx_description
1 polymer ?
#
loop_
_entity_poly.entity_id
_entity_poly.type
_entity_poly.pdbx_seq_one_letter_code
_entity_poly.pdbx_strand_id
1 'polypeptide(L)'
;RTPDQIVAGTPEKLWWTCPVAPDHRWQASGDSRVRIGSGCPACAGLQVSVTNSLARFPELAAQFDVDANDGLTPEQVVAGTNRKLWWACPVAPDHRWAASGANRLKGRGCPACALVAVSIREVRLAAELAAALPGLDVEARRIVMPGSRALEADILDRERRLVVEYDGSYWHAGEDMERRDRVKTARLTEAGYTVIRVREAPLAPITAADVTCSEEDPIHLVAAAVLDRIAALRPDLLAVHEAAVYRRHGRPLGNVDAETRLAELRRRAARTAAELGSDPTLW
;
A
#
# COMPACT_ATOMS: atom_id res chain seq x y z
N ARG A 1 -11.05 -48.09 19.70
CA ARG A 1 -9.62 -48.45 19.64
C ARG A 1 -8.84 -47.30 20.23
N THR A 2 -8.00 -47.58 21.21
CA THR A 2 -7.06 -46.60 21.77
C THR A 2 -5.78 -46.57 20.91
N PRO A 3 -4.96 -45.51 20.97
CA PRO A 3 -3.77 -45.39 20.11
C PRO A 3 -2.79 -46.56 20.23
N ASP A 4 -2.67 -47.17 21.41
CA ASP A 4 -1.84 -48.35 21.70
C ASP A 4 -2.33 -49.65 21.02
N GLN A 5 -3.56 -49.65 20.49
CA GLN A 5 -4.15 -50.79 19.78
C GLN A 5 -4.01 -50.66 18.25
N ILE A 6 -3.25 -49.69 17.75
CA ILE A 6 -3.14 -49.35 16.33
C ILE A 6 -1.67 -49.44 15.88
N VAL A 7 -1.40 -50.27 14.87
CA VAL A 7 -0.06 -50.34 14.26
C VAL A 7 0.22 -49.07 13.46
N ALA A 8 1.36 -48.44 13.70
CA ALA A 8 1.71 -47.13 13.14
C ALA A 8 1.69 -47.09 11.60
N GLY A 9 2.10 -48.17 10.92
CA GLY A 9 2.10 -48.30 9.45
C GLY A 9 0.79 -48.81 8.84
N THR A 10 -0.34 -48.74 9.55
CA THR A 10 -1.61 -49.24 9.04
C THR A 10 -2.05 -48.51 7.75
N PRO A 11 -2.59 -49.22 6.73
CA PRO A 11 -3.18 -48.58 5.55
C PRO A 11 -4.57 -47.97 5.83
N GLU A 12 -5.16 -48.24 7.00
CA GLU A 12 -6.48 -47.75 7.38
C GLU A 12 -6.50 -46.23 7.57
N LYS A 13 -7.56 -45.56 7.08
CA LYS A 13 -7.79 -44.13 7.33
C LYS A 13 -8.23 -43.89 8.77
N LEU A 14 -7.43 -43.14 9.50
CA LEU A 14 -7.70 -42.69 10.86
C LEU A 14 -7.98 -41.19 10.86
N TRP A 15 -8.72 -40.73 11.86
CA TRP A 15 -8.90 -39.30 12.12
C TRP A 15 -7.72 -38.75 12.94
N TRP A 16 -7.14 -37.66 12.45
CA TRP A 16 -6.02 -36.96 13.08
C TRP A 16 -6.46 -35.56 13.51
N THR A 17 -5.87 -35.07 14.59
CA THR A 17 -6.04 -33.71 15.11
C THR A 17 -4.69 -33.03 15.20
N CYS A 18 -4.58 -31.78 14.74
CA CYS A 18 -3.37 -30.99 14.91
C CYS A 18 -3.38 -30.29 16.28
N PRO A 19 -2.25 -30.21 16.99
CA PRO A 19 -2.17 -29.42 18.22
C PRO A 19 -2.26 -27.90 17.98
N VAL A 20 -2.12 -27.42 16.73
CA VAL A 20 -2.15 -25.99 16.40
C VAL A 20 -3.53 -25.38 16.60
N ALA A 21 -4.60 -26.08 16.19
CA ALA A 21 -5.97 -25.60 16.40
C ALA A 21 -6.97 -26.77 16.40
N PRO A 22 -8.07 -26.66 17.16
CA PRO A 22 -9.03 -27.77 17.35
C PRO A 22 -9.81 -28.14 16.08
N ASP A 23 -9.96 -27.21 15.13
CA ASP A 23 -10.63 -27.43 13.84
C ASP A 23 -9.71 -28.07 12.79
N HIS A 24 -8.41 -28.22 13.09
CA HIS A 24 -7.47 -28.93 12.23
C HIS A 24 -7.65 -30.44 12.37
N ARG A 25 -8.66 -30.95 11.67
CA ARG A 25 -9.02 -32.37 11.65
C ARG A 25 -9.02 -32.90 10.23
N TRP A 26 -8.39 -34.05 10.02
CA TRP A 26 -8.32 -34.69 8.71
C TRP A 26 -8.21 -36.21 8.81
N GLN A 27 -8.48 -36.90 7.70
CA GLN A 27 -8.28 -38.34 7.57
C GLN A 27 -7.03 -38.66 6.78
N ALA A 28 -6.20 -39.56 7.32
CA ALA A 28 -5.01 -40.09 6.65
C ALA A 28 -4.70 -41.50 7.16
N SER A 29 -3.95 -42.29 6.40
CA SER A 29 -3.51 -43.60 6.88
C SER A 29 -2.31 -43.48 7.81
N GLY A 30 -2.11 -44.48 8.66
CA GLY A 30 -0.89 -44.56 9.49
C GLY A 30 0.38 -44.59 8.64
N ASP A 31 0.38 -45.41 7.58
CA ASP A 31 1.51 -45.48 6.64
C ASP A 31 1.83 -44.11 6.00
N SER A 32 0.83 -43.34 5.54
CA SER A 32 1.10 -42.02 4.94
C SER A 32 1.67 -41.01 5.93
N ARG A 33 1.43 -41.20 7.23
CA ARG A 33 1.92 -40.32 8.29
C ARG A 33 3.36 -40.65 8.67
N VAL A 34 3.70 -41.94 8.77
CA VAL A 34 5.03 -42.38 9.21
C VAL A 34 6.04 -42.40 8.05
N ARG A 35 5.64 -42.88 6.87
CA ARG A 35 6.56 -43.08 5.73
C ARG A 35 6.70 -41.84 4.84
N ILE A 36 5.60 -41.15 4.58
CA ILE A 36 5.57 -39.97 3.67
C ILE A 36 5.72 -38.66 4.47
N GLY A 37 5.41 -38.66 5.77
CA GLY A 37 5.46 -37.45 6.60
C GLY A 37 4.32 -36.45 6.32
N SER A 38 3.19 -36.92 5.76
CA SER A 38 2.04 -36.04 5.43
C SER A 38 1.52 -35.31 6.67
N GLY A 39 1.67 -33.99 6.73
CA GLY A 39 1.32 -33.14 7.88
C GLY A 39 -0.16 -32.76 7.97
N CYS A 40 -0.46 -31.81 8.86
CA CYS A 40 -1.80 -31.20 8.93
C CYS A 40 -2.08 -30.41 7.64
N PRO A 41 -3.17 -30.72 6.89
CA PRO A 41 -3.47 -30.02 5.64
C PRO A 41 -3.87 -28.55 5.86
N ALA A 42 -4.41 -28.19 7.02
CA ALA A 42 -4.72 -26.79 7.34
C ALA A 42 -3.44 -25.96 7.57
N CYS A 43 -2.45 -26.51 8.29
CA CYS A 43 -1.14 -25.89 8.44
C CYS A 43 -0.40 -25.75 7.10
N ALA A 44 -0.59 -26.72 6.20
CA ALA A 44 -0.04 -26.69 4.84
C ALA A 44 -0.81 -25.77 3.87
N GLY A 45 -1.91 -25.14 4.30
CA GLY A 45 -2.74 -24.28 3.45
C GLY A 45 -3.57 -25.04 2.39
N LEU A 46 -3.72 -26.36 2.55
CA LEU A 46 -4.48 -27.25 1.66
C LEU A 46 -5.93 -27.45 2.12
N GLN A 47 -6.22 -27.15 3.38
CA GLN A 47 -7.56 -27.20 3.98
C GLN A 47 -7.88 -25.87 4.64
N VAL A 48 -9.10 -25.38 4.47
CA VAL A 48 -9.62 -24.19 5.17
C VAL A 48 -9.73 -24.44 6.66
N SER A 49 -9.36 -23.43 7.43
CA SER A 49 -9.46 -23.38 8.88
C SER A 49 -9.69 -21.94 9.32
N VAL A 50 -10.25 -21.76 10.51
CA VAL A 50 -10.32 -20.45 11.17
C VAL A 50 -8.95 -19.81 11.38
N THR A 51 -7.85 -20.57 11.27
CA THR A 51 -6.47 -20.07 11.37
C THR A 51 -5.85 -19.67 10.03
N ASN A 52 -6.47 -19.96 8.89
CA ASN A 52 -5.90 -19.65 7.57
C ASN A 52 -6.90 -19.11 6.54
N SER A 53 -8.16 -18.95 6.92
CA SER A 53 -9.20 -18.44 6.03
C SER A 53 -8.97 -16.98 5.65
N LEU A 54 -9.53 -16.58 4.50
CA LEU A 54 -9.48 -15.22 3.99
C LEU A 54 -10.18 -14.23 4.94
N ALA A 55 -11.22 -14.66 5.64
CA ALA A 55 -11.94 -13.86 6.63
C ALA A 55 -11.05 -13.28 7.75
N ARG A 56 -9.88 -13.88 8.02
CA ARG A 56 -8.90 -13.35 8.98
C ARG A 56 -8.21 -12.06 8.51
N PHE A 57 -8.40 -11.68 7.25
CA PHE A 57 -7.83 -10.49 6.64
C PHE A 57 -8.98 -9.57 6.18
N PRO A 58 -9.61 -8.79 7.08
CA PRO A 58 -10.85 -8.06 6.79
C PRO A 58 -10.76 -7.13 5.57
N GLU A 59 -9.62 -6.44 5.44
CA GLU A 59 -9.30 -5.55 4.31
C GLU A 59 -9.29 -6.28 2.96
N LEU A 60 -8.84 -7.55 2.95
CA LEU A 60 -8.76 -8.35 1.75
C LEU A 60 -10.09 -9.08 1.49
N ALA A 61 -10.75 -9.55 2.55
CA ALA A 61 -12.09 -10.16 2.50
C ALA A 61 -13.13 -9.17 1.94
N ALA A 62 -13.03 -7.88 2.28
CA ALA A 62 -13.89 -6.84 1.73
C ALA A 62 -13.75 -6.65 0.21
N GLN A 63 -12.64 -7.12 -0.38
CA GLN A 63 -12.38 -7.05 -1.81
C GLN A 63 -12.74 -8.38 -2.51
N PHE A 64 -13.19 -9.40 -1.76
CA PHE A 64 -13.54 -10.69 -2.31
C PHE A 64 -14.91 -10.63 -2.98
N ASP A 65 -14.98 -11.07 -4.23
CA ASP A 65 -16.21 -10.98 -5.02
C ASP A 65 -17.02 -12.27 -4.88
N VAL A 66 -17.94 -12.32 -3.91
CA VAL A 66 -18.72 -13.53 -3.61
C VAL A 66 -19.50 -14.01 -4.83
N ASP A 67 -20.14 -13.09 -5.55
CA ASP A 67 -20.99 -13.43 -6.71
C ASP A 67 -20.16 -13.98 -7.88
N ALA A 68 -18.99 -13.39 -8.18
CA ALA A 68 -18.11 -13.92 -9.23
C ALA A 68 -17.30 -15.16 -8.82
N ASN A 69 -17.30 -15.53 -7.54
CA ASN A 69 -16.69 -16.77 -7.06
C ASN A 69 -17.75 -17.82 -6.69
N ASP A 70 -18.88 -17.83 -7.41
CA ASP A 70 -19.94 -18.83 -7.30
C ASP A 70 -20.50 -18.97 -5.87
N GLY A 71 -20.61 -17.85 -5.15
CA GLY A 71 -21.16 -17.79 -3.80
C GLY A 71 -20.22 -18.25 -2.69
N LEU A 72 -18.94 -18.51 -2.99
CA LEU A 72 -17.95 -18.81 -1.95
C LEU A 72 -17.78 -17.61 -1.01
N THR A 73 -17.64 -17.87 0.28
CA THR A 73 -17.39 -16.82 1.28
C THR A 73 -15.92 -16.76 1.68
N PRO A 74 -15.43 -15.63 2.23
CA PRO A 74 -14.06 -15.52 2.74
C PRO A 74 -13.68 -16.59 3.79
N GLU A 75 -14.64 -17.12 4.54
CA GLU A 75 -14.42 -18.19 5.51
C GLU A 75 -14.11 -19.52 4.83
N GLN A 76 -14.55 -19.71 3.58
CA GLN A 76 -14.41 -20.95 2.80
C GLN A 76 -13.18 -20.97 1.89
N VAL A 77 -12.29 -19.98 2.00
CA VAL A 77 -11.12 -19.83 1.14
C VAL A 77 -9.87 -19.67 1.99
N VAL A 78 -8.81 -20.45 1.72
CA VAL A 78 -7.49 -20.23 2.32
C VAL A 78 -6.90 -18.93 1.76
N ALA A 79 -6.52 -18.00 2.63
CA ALA A 79 -6.05 -16.68 2.22
C ALA A 79 -4.82 -16.74 1.29
N GLY A 80 -3.89 -17.65 1.57
CA GLY A 80 -2.67 -17.86 0.78
C GLY A 80 -2.83 -18.78 -0.43
N THR A 81 -4.05 -19.07 -0.88
CA THR A 81 -4.27 -19.98 -2.00
C THR A 81 -3.64 -19.47 -3.31
N ASN A 82 -3.11 -20.39 -4.12
CA ASN A 82 -2.68 -20.10 -5.49
C ASN A 82 -3.83 -20.11 -6.50
N ARG A 83 -5.05 -20.51 -6.07
CA ARG A 83 -6.25 -20.47 -6.91
C ARG A 83 -6.53 -19.04 -7.34
N LYS A 84 -6.79 -18.81 -8.63
CA LYS A 84 -7.30 -17.53 -9.11
C LYS A 84 -8.73 -17.35 -8.60
N LEU A 85 -8.95 -16.21 -7.97
CA LEU A 85 -10.21 -15.78 -7.39
C LEU A 85 -10.57 -14.44 -8.01
N TRP A 86 -11.86 -14.15 -8.07
CA TRP A 86 -12.34 -12.85 -8.46
C TRP A 86 -12.33 -11.89 -7.27
N TRP A 87 -11.84 -10.69 -7.52
CA TRP A 87 -11.77 -9.61 -6.56
C TRP A 87 -12.52 -8.42 -7.14
N ALA A 88 -13.30 -7.77 -6.29
CA ALA A 88 -13.96 -6.52 -6.57
C ALA A 88 -13.15 -5.38 -5.97
N CYS A 89 -13.00 -4.31 -6.72
CA CYS A 89 -12.30 -3.14 -6.24
C CYS A 89 -13.21 -2.41 -5.27
N PRO A 90 -12.73 -2.02 -4.07
CA PRO A 90 -13.54 -1.21 -3.16
C PRO A 90 -13.72 0.22 -3.68
N VAL A 91 -13.06 0.57 -4.80
CA VAL A 91 -13.00 1.92 -5.35
C VAL A 91 -13.98 2.12 -6.50
N ALA A 92 -14.10 1.11 -7.37
CA ALA A 92 -14.90 1.20 -8.59
C ALA A 92 -15.62 -0.15 -8.80
N PRO A 93 -16.96 -0.16 -8.84
CA PRO A 93 -17.73 -1.40 -8.87
C PRO A 93 -17.54 -2.21 -10.16
N ASP A 94 -17.07 -1.57 -11.23
CA ASP A 94 -16.73 -2.18 -12.52
C ASP A 94 -15.32 -2.79 -12.55
N HIS A 95 -14.44 -2.39 -11.63
CA HIS A 95 -13.10 -2.98 -11.51
C HIS A 95 -13.17 -4.33 -10.81
N ARG A 96 -13.27 -5.38 -11.61
CA ARG A 96 -13.21 -6.77 -11.16
C ARG A 96 -12.02 -7.44 -11.83
N TRP A 97 -11.20 -8.16 -11.06
CA TRP A 97 -10.03 -8.83 -11.62
C TRP A 97 -9.76 -10.19 -10.99
N ALA A 98 -9.10 -11.05 -11.76
CA ALA A 98 -8.67 -12.35 -11.30
C ALA A 98 -7.24 -12.29 -10.73
N ALA A 99 -7.07 -12.71 -9.49
CA ALA A 99 -5.75 -12.85 -8.85
C ALA A 99 -5.75 -13.99 -7.84
N SER A 100 -4.57 -14.55 -7.54
CA SER A 100 -4.44 -15.56 -6.48
C SER A 100 -4.47 -14.92 -5.10
N GLY A 101 -5.03 -15.62 -4.11
CA GLY A 101 -4.98 -15.18 -2.71
C GLY A 101 -3.56 -14.91 -2.22
N ALA A 102 -2.60 -15.76 -2.62
CA ALA A 102 -1.18 -15.56 -2.32
C ALA A 102 -0.62 -14.22 -2.83
N ASN A 103 -0.97 -13.79 -4.05
CA ASN A 103 -0.52 -12.50 -4.59
C ASN A 103 -1.18 -11.33 -3.87
N ARG A 104 -2.43 -11.52 -3.42
CA ARG A 104 -3.18 -10.52 -2.69
C ARG A 104 -2.68 -10.31 -1.27
N LEU A 105 -2.28 -11.39 -0.58
CA LEU A 105 -1.57 -11.29 0.70
C LEU A 105 -0.23 -10.56 0.59
N LYS A 106 0.44 -10.63 -0.57
CA LYS A 106 1.65 -9.86 -0.88
C LYS A 106 1.36 -8.38 -1.22
N GLY A 107 0.12 -7.92 -1.06
CA GLY A 107 -0.27 -6.53 -1.28
C GLY A 107 -0.50 -6.12 -2.74
N ARG A 108 -0.51 -7.05 -3.71
CA ARG A 108 -0.73 -6.70 -5.12
C ARG A 108 -2.19 -6.29 -5.37
N GLY A 109 -2.41 -4.99 -5.56
CA GLY A 109 -3.68 -4.29 -5.73
C GLY A 109 -4.49 -4.59 -7.00
N CYS A 110 -5.59 -3.83 -7.18
CA CYS A 110 -6.33 -3.79 -8.45
C CYS A 110 -5.40 -3.26 -9.57
N PRO A 111 -5.25 -3.98 -10.69
CA PRO A 111 -4.35 -3.56 -11.77
C PRO A 111 -4.80 -2.27 -12.44
N ALA A 112 -6.12 -2.05 -12.58
CA ALA A 112 -6.66 -0.80 -13.12
C ALA A 112 -6.34 0.41 -12.22
N CYS A 113 -6.32 0.22 -10.90
CA CYS A 113 -5.90 1.27 -9.96
C CYS A 113 -4.39 1.47 -9.91
N ALA A 114 -3.58 0.45 -10.21
CA ALA A 114 -2.12 0.55 -10.28
C ALA A 114 -1.64 1.36 -11.50
N LEU A 115 -2.48 1.54 -12.51
CA LEU A 115 -2.22 2.39 -13.68
C LEU A 115 -2.41 3.90 -13.40
N VAL A 116 -2.84 4.27 -12.20
CA VAL A 116 -2.88 5.68 -11.78
C VAL A 116 -1.47 6.07 -11.35
N ALA A 117 -0.80 6.92 -12.13
CA ALA A 117 0.60 7.33 -11.98
C ALA A 117 0.92 8.18 -10.73
N VAL A 118 0.15 8.05 -9.64
CA VAL A 118 0.32 8.79 -8.39
C VAL A 118 0.64 7.79 -7.28
N SER A 119 1.75 7.98 -6.57
CA SER A 119 2.12 7.09 -5.47
C SER A 119 1.10 7.17 -4.33
N ILE A 120 0.64 6.02 -3.84
CA ILE A 120 -0.26 5.99 -2.68
C ILE A 120 0.38 6.64 -1.45
N ARG A 121 1.71 6.57 -1.33
CA ARG A 121 2.45 7.21 -0.25
C ARG A 121 2.47 8.73 -0.42
N GLU A 122 2.61 9.26 -1.64
CA GLU A 122 2.46 10.70 -1.92
C GLU A 122 1.07 11.21 -1.51
N VAL A 123 0.00 10.52 -1.92
CA VAL A 123 -1.38 10.96 -1.62
C VAL A 123 -1.66 10.95 -0.12
N ARG A 124 -1.23 9.90 0.57
CA ARG A 124 -1.39 9.79 2.02
C ARG A 124 -0.55 10.83 2.75
N LEU A 125 0.70 11.07 2.34
CA LEU A 125 1.54 12.12 2.91
C LEU A 125 0.91 13.50 2.73
N ALA A 126 0.40 13.80 1.53
CA ALA A 126 -0.27 15.06 1.23
C ALA A 126 -1.49 15.29 2.14
N ALA A 127 -2.31 14.26 2.35
CA ALA A 127 -3.48 14.37 3.22
C ALA A 127 -3.10 14.58 4.70
N GLU A 128 -2.08 13.89 5.20
CA GLU A 128 -1.58 14.12 6.57
C GLU A 128 -1.04 15.54 6.75
N LEU A 129 -0.27 16.04 5.78
CA LEU A 129 0.25 17.40 5.81
C LEU A 129 -0.89 18.43 5.75
N ALA A 130 -1.90 18.22 4.92
CA ALA A 130 -3.06 19.11 4.84
C ALA A 130 -3.87 19.15 6.14
N ALA A 131 -3.99 18.01 6.83
CA ALA A 131 -4.64 17.93 8.14
C ALA A 131 -3.88 18.71 9.24
N ALA A 132 -2.54 18.78 9.14
CA ALA A 132 -1.69 19.47 10.10
C ALA A 132 -1.37 20.93 9.72
N LEU A 133 -1.51 21.30 8.45
CA LEU A 133 -1.24 22.62 7.89
C LEU A 133 -2.51 23.16 7.23
N PRO A 134 -3.43 23.79 8.00
CA PRO A 134 -4.64 24.36 7.44
C PRO A 134 -4.35 25.28 6.24
N GLY A 135 -5.14 25.11 5.17
CA GLY A 135 -5.00 25.86 3.92
C GLY A 135 -3.93 25.33 2.96
N LEU A 136 -3.31 24.17 3.22
CA LEU A 136 -2.32 23.59 2.30
C LEU A 136 -3.01 23.20 0.99
N ASP A 137 -2.68 23.91 -0.08
CA ASP A 137 -3.11 23.53 -1.42
C ASP A 137 -2.31 22.29 -1.84
N VAL A 138 -2.97 21.13 -1.78
CA VAL A 138 -2.37 19.87 -2.23
C VAL A 138 -2.77 19.51 -3.66
N GLU A 139 -3.65 20.30 -4.30
CA GLU A 139 -4.12 20.08 -5.67
C GLU A 139 -3.23 20.76 -6.71
N ALA A 140 -2.59 21.87 -6.35
CA ALA A 140 -1.53 22.44 -7.16
C ALA A 140 -0.31 21.50 -7.20
N ARG A 141 0.15 21.20 -8.42
CA ARG A 141 1.39 20.41 -8.65
C ARG A 141 2.37 21.08 -9.60
N ARG A 142 1.89 22.02 -10.43
CA ARG A 142 2.68 22.61 -11.52
C ARG A 142 3.31 23.93 -11.11
N ILE A 143 4.62 24.07 -11.32
CA ILE A 143 5.39 25.28 -11.03
C ILE A 143 5.89 25.85 -12.35
N VAL A 144 5.45 27.07 -12.67
CA VAL A 144 5.89 27.80 -13.87
C VAL A 144 6.89 28.86 -13.45
N MET A 145 8.11 28.77 -13.98
CA MET A 145 9.16 29.77 -13.77
C MET A 145 9.47 30.46 -15.10
N PRO A 146 9.70 31.79 -15.11
CA PRO A 146 10.06 32.51 -16.33
C PRO A 146 11.28 31.88 -17.02
N GLY A 147 11.21 31.73 -18.35
CA GLY A 147 12.32 31.21 -19.16
C GLY A 147 12.62 29.71 -18.95
N SER A 148 11.75 28.97 -18.28
CA SER A 148 11.96 27.56 -17.94
C SER A 148 10.76 26.68 -18.29
N ARG A 149 11.01 25.42 -18.65
CA ARG A 149 9.95 24.40 -18.71
C ARG A 149 9.31 24.27 -17.32
N ALA A 150 7.98 24.16 -17.30
CA ALA A 150 7.24 23.93 -16.07
C ALA A 150 7.74 22.67 -15.35
N LEU A 151 7.90 22.78 -14.04
CA LEU A 151 8.22 21.66 -13.15
C LEU A 151 6.94 21.13 -12.51
N GLU A 152 6.96 19.87 -12.12
CA GLU A 152 5.91 19.26 -11.31
C GLU A 152 6.49 18.87 -9.96
N ALA A 153 5.72 19.07 -8.91
CA ALA A 153 6.03 18.72 -7.53
C ALA A 153 4.92 17.80 -6.98
N ASP A 154 5.28 16.89 -6.08
CA ASP A 154 4.32 15.98 -5.49
C ASP A 154 3.31 16.72 -4.62
N ILE A 155 3.80 17.63 -3.79
CA ILE A 155 3.02 18.51 -2.93
C ILE A 155 3.57 19.93 -3.07
N LEU A 156 2.73 20.89 -3.44
CA LEU A 156 3.11 22.27 -3.69
C LEU A 156 2.13 23.24 -3.03
N ASP A 157 2.62 23.98 -2.05
CA ASP A 157 1.97 25.22 -1.62
C ASP A 157 2.62 26.42 -2.31
N ARG A 158 1.96 26.92 -3.36
CA ARG A 158 2.50 28.04 -4.14
C ARG A 158 2.53 29.33 -3.35
N GLU A 159 1.50 29.59 -2.55
CA GLU A 159 1.37 30.85 -1.80
C GLU A 159 2.42 30.94 -0.70
N ARG A 160 2.62 29.84 0.02
CA ARG A 160 3.60 29.76 1.12
C ARG A 160 5.01 29.35 0.67
N ARG A 161 5.18 29.10 -0.64
CA ARG A 161 6.43 28.68 -1.29
C ARG A 161 7.04 27.44 -0.64
N LEU A 162 6.24 26.41 -0.45
CA LEU A 162 6.66 25.12 0.11
C LEU A 162 6.50 24.02 -0.95
N VAL A 163 7.54 23.19 -1.09
CA VAL A 163 7.51 21.99 -1.93
C VAL A 163 7.93 20.79 -1.08
N VAL A 164 7.15 19.71 -1.15
CA VAL A 164 7.53 18.41 -0.62
C VAL A 164 7.53 17.39 -1.76
N GLU A 165 8.65 16.69 -1.93
CA GLU A 165 8.84 15.63 -2.93
C GLU A 165 8.95 14.28 -2.19
N TYR A 166 8.30 13.24 -2.69
CA TYR A 166 8.44 11.88 -2.19
C TYR A 166 9.25 11.05 -3.19
N ASP A 167 10.50 10.76 -2.85
CA ASP A 167 11.42 10.05 -3.71
C ASP A 167 11.40 8.55 -3.40
N GLY A 168 10.58 7.81 -4.16
CA GLY A 168 10.59 6.36 -4.12
C GLY A 168 11.93 5.81 -4.63
N SER A 169 12.54 4.88 -3.88
CA SER A 169 13.87 4.34 -4.16
C SER A 169 13.99 3.73 -5.56
N TYR A 170 12.92 3.10 -6.05
CA TYR A 170 12.85 2.50 -7.37
C TYR A 170 13.05 3.50 -8.53
N TRP A 171 12.55 4.72 -8.39
CA TRP A 171 12.57 5.74 -9.47
C TRP A 171 13.74 6.71 -9.37
N HIS A 172 14.29 6.89 -8.17
CA HIS A 172 15.32 7.90 -7.89
C HIS A 172 16.70 7.31 -7.62
N ALA A 173 16.87 5.98 -7.72
CA ALA A 173 18.17 5.34 -7.57
C ALA A 173 19.10 5.62 -8.77
N GLY A 174 20.40 5.78 -8.46
CA GLY A 174 21.47 5.96 -9.44
C GLY A 174 21.94 7.42 -9.60
N GLU A 175 23.18 7.58 -10.04
CA GLU A 175 23.86 8.89 -10.13
C GLU A 175 23.14 9.90 -11.02
N ASP A 176 22.55 9.43 -12.13
CA ASP A 176 21.82 10.29 -13.07
C ASP A 176 20.53 10.85 -12.48
N MET A 177 19.79 10.03 -11.72
CA MET A 177 18.55 10.48 -11.07
C MET A 177 18.87 11.41 -9.91
N GLU A 178 19.87 11.08 -9.09
CA GLU A 178 20.32 11.96 -8.01
C GLU A 178 20.80 13.33 -8.56
N ARG A 179 21.52 13.34 -9.69
CA ARG A 179 21.92 14.59 -10.35
C ARG A 179 20.70 15.41 -10.78
N ARG A 180 19.65 14.77 -11.33
CA ARG A 180 18.40 15.46 -11.70
C ARG A 180 17.68 16.01 -10.48
N ASP A 181 17.60 15.24 -9.40
CA ASP A 181 17.00 15.67 -8.14
C ASP A 181 17.73 16.87 -7.53
N ARG A 182 19.08 16.85 -7.55
CA ARG A 182 19.94 17.97 -7.14
C ARG A 182 19.65 19.22 -7.96
N VAL A 183 19.58 19.11 -9.29
CA VAL A 183 19.29 20.24 -10.18
C VAL A 183 17.87 20.79 -9.96
N LYS A 184 16.86 19.90 -9.80
CA LYS A 184 15.48 20.31 -9.52
C LYS A 184 15.41 21.07 -8.19
N THR A 185 16.05 20.52 -7.15
CA THR A 185 16.10 21.12 -5.81
C THR A 185 16.77 22.48 -5.84
N ALA A 186 17.94 22.61 -6.48
CA ALA A 186 18.64 23.88 -6.60
C ALA A 186 17.76 24.97 -7.27
N ARG A 187 17.11 24.63 -8.40
CA ARG A 187 16.25 25.57 -9.13
C ARG A 187 15.04 26.03 -8.33
N LEU A 188 14.40 25.13 -7.60
CA LEU A 188 13.26 25.48 -6.75
C LEU A 188 13.70 26.38 -5.57
N THR A 189 14.83 26.06 -4.95
CA THR A 189 15.41 26.87 -3.88
C THR A 189 15.82 28.26 -4.38
N GLU A 190 16.45 28.36 -5.56
CA GLU A 190 16.77 29.65 -6.22
C GLU A 190 15.52 30.48 -6.53
N ALA A 191 14.40 29.84 -6.86
CA ALA A 191 13.10 30.50 -7.03
C ALA A 191 12.44 30.89 -5.70
N GLY A 192 13.09 30.60 -4.56
CA GLY A 192 12.66 30.97 -3.23
C GLY A 192 11.67 30.01 -2.58
N TYR A 193 11.61 28.76 -3.05
CA TYR A 193 10.85 27.71 -2.38
C TYR A 193 11.66 27.05 -1.27
N THR A 194 11.00 26.73 -0.16
CA THR A 194 11.50 25.74 0.79
C THR A 194 11.22 24.36 0.22
N VAL A 195 12.26 23.57 -0.05
CA VAL A 195 12.14 22.22 -0.62
C VAL A 195 12.54 21.20 0.43
N ILE A 196 11.65 20.24 0.71
CA ILE A 196 11.92 19.10 1.58
C ILE A 196 11.69 17.84 0.76
N ARG A 197 12.70 16.96 0.69
CA ARG A 197 12.57 15.67 0.02
C ARG A 197 12.44 14.55 1.06
N VAL A 198 11.47 13.68 0.86
CA VAL A 198 11.34 12.41 1.57
C VAL A 198 12.09 11.36 0.77
N ARG A 199 13.27 10.95 1.24
CA ARG A 199 14.19 10.01 0.59
C ARG A 199 13.94 8.61 1.11
N GLU A 200 13.29 7.77 0.31
CA GLU A 200 13.07 6.38 0.68
C GLU A 200 14.38 5.59 0.60
N ALA A 201 14.68 4.80 1.64
CA ALA A 201 15.89 4.00 1.71
C ALA A 201 16.01 3.08 0.47
N PRO A 202 17.20 2.99 -0.16
CA PRO A 202 18.51 3.41 0.35
C PRO A 202 18.97 4.81 -0.11
N LEU A 203 18.07 5.69 -0.56
CA LEU A 203 18.46 7.01 -1.07
C LEU A 203 19.08 7.87 0.04
N ALA A 204 20.26 8.44 -0.25
CA ALA A 204 20.89 9.39 0.65
C ALA A 204 20.16 10.76 0.60
N PRO A 205 20.20 11.53 1.70
CA PRO A 205 19.85 12.94 1.69
C PRO A 205 20.66 13.73 0.66
N ILE A 206 19.99 14.59 -0.09
CA ILE A 206 20.60 15.53 -1.02
C ILE A 206 20.97 16.82 -0.29
N THR A 207 20.11 17.26 0.61
CA THR A 207 20.27 18.47 1.41
C THR A 207 20.07 18.19 2.90
N ALA A 208 20.50 19.13 3.75
CA ALA A 208 20.21 19.07 5.17
C ALA A 208 18.72 19.19 5.50
N ALA A 209 17.88 19.66 4.57
CA ALA A 209 16.44 19.78 4.74
C ALA A 209 15.70 18.44 4.54
N ASP A 210 16.34 17.43 3.96
CA ASP A 210 15.66 16.20 3.61
C ASP A 210 15.33 15.34 4.83
N VAL A 211 14.37 14.44 4.64
CA VAL A 211 13.92 13.44 5.61
C VAL A 211 14.08 12.07 4.96
N THR A 212 14.54 11.08 5.71
CA THR A 212 14.66 9.70 5.21
C THR A 212 13.55 8.82 5.78
N CYS A 213 13.05 7.86 5.00
CA CYS A 213 12.11 6.86 5.47
C CYS A 213 12.40 5.48 4.87
N SER A 214 11.78 4.45 5.45
CA SER A 214 11.71 3.09 4.87
C SER A 214 10.36 2.84 4.20
N GLU A 215 10.29 1.80 3.36
CA GLU A 215 9.01 1.33 2.79
C GLU A 215 8.04 0.86 3.89
N GLU A 216 8.58 0.31 4.99
CA GLU A 216 7.82 -0.21 6.13
C GLU A 216 7.30 0.89 7.06
N ASP A 217 7.85 2.11 6.97
CA ASP A 217 7.47 3.20 7.86
C ASP A 217 6.00 3.59 7.64
N PRO A 218 5.18 3.60 8.71
CA PRO A 218 3.82 4.12 8.64
C PRO A 218 3.81 5.58 8.18
N ILE A 219 2.90 5.92 7.28
CA ILE A 219 2.89 7.24 6.64
C ILE A 219 2.77 8.41 7.63
N HIS A 220 2.05 8.22 8.74
CA HIS A 220 1.89 9.26 9.76
C HIS A 220 3.21 9.58 10.50
N LEU A 221 4.15 8.63 10.59
CA LEU A 221 5.49 8.89 11.14
C LEU A 221 6.36 9.65 10.13
N VAL A 222 6.25 9.31 8.84
CA VAL A 222 6.90 10.07 7.76
C VAL A 222 6.38 11.52 7.75
N ALA A 223 5.06 11.71 7.83
CA ALA A 223 4.44 13.02 7.92
C ALA A 223 4.91 13.80 9.15
N ALA A 224 5.02 13.16 10.32
CA ALA A 224 5.55 13.80 11.52
C ALA A 224 6.99 14.32 11.32
N ALA A 225 7.86 13.52 10.69
CA ALA A 225 9.23 13.94 10.39
C ALA A 225 9.29 15.11 9.39
N VAL A 226 8.39 15.13 8.39
CA VAL A 226 8.26 16.27 7.47
C VAL A 226 7.74 17.52 8.19
N LEU A 227 6.73 17.40 9.06
CA LEU A 227 6.19 18.52 9.84
C LEU A 227 7.24 19.10 10.80
N ASP A 228 8.02 18.24 11.45
CA ASP A 228 9.15 18.66 12.28
C ASP A 228 10.18 19.46 11.48
N ARG A 229 10.45 19.00 10.25
CA ARG A 229 11.34 19.70 9.33
C ARG A 229 10.78 21.05 8.89
N ILE A 230 9.49 21.11 8.56
CA ILE A 230 8.80 22.35 8.22
C ILE A 230 8.89 23.32 9.40
N ALA A 231 8.57 22.89 10.62
CA ALA A 231 8.62 23.75 11.80
C ALA A 231 10.03 24.28 12.11
N ALA A 232 11.07 23.49 11.81
CA ALA A 232 12.46 23.93 11.97
C ALA A 232 12.90 24.96 10.93
N LEU A 233 12.46 24.82 9.67
CA LEU A 233 12.88 25.68 8.56
C LEU A 233 11.97 26.90 8.35
N ARG A 234 10.69 26.75 8.68
CA ARG A 234 9.59 27.68 8.41
C ARG A 234 8.65 27.76 9.62
N PRO A 235 9.12 28.29 10.76
CA PRO A 235 8.29 28.48 11.95
C PRO A 235 7.14 29.47 11.74
N ASP A 236 7.18 30.26 10.67
CA ASP A 236 6.08 31.10 10.18
C ASP A 236 4.91 30.28 9.59
N LEU A 237 5.17 29.05 9.13
CA LEU A 237 4.15 28.15 8.57
C LEU A 237 3.61 27.14 9.59
N LEU A 238 4.47 26.69 10.51
CA LEU A 238 4.11 25.72 11.54
C LEU A 238 5.00 25.91 12.75
N ALA A 239 4.42 26.17 13.91
CA ALA A 239 5.20 26.25 15.14
C ALA A 239 5.65 24.86 15.60
N VAL A 240 6.81 24.79 16.26
CA VAL A 240 7.37 23.53 16.80
C VAL A 240 6.38 22.79 17.71
N HIS A 241 5.58 23.53 18.48
CA HIS A 241 4.58 22.93 19.37
C HIS A 241 3.40 22.31 18.61
N GLU A 242 3.02 22.85 17.45
CA GLU A 242 1.97 22.30 16.58
C GLU A 242 2.43 21.01 15.91
N ALA A 243 3.66 20.98 15.41
CA ALA A 243 4.29 19.73 14.93
C ALA A 243 4.34 18.65 16.03
N ALA A 244 4.68 19.05 17.26
CA ALA A 244 4.68 18.15 18.42
C ALA A 244 3.27 17.67 18.83
N VAL A 245 2.21 18.46 18.58
CA VAL A 245 0.81 18.02 18.77
C VAL A 245 0.48 16.90 17.79
N TYR A 246 0.77 17.09 16.49
CA TYR A 246 0.55 16.05 15.48
C TYR A 246 1.27 14.75 15.85
N ARG A 247 2.56 14.83 16.22
CA ARG A 247 3.36 13.65 16.60
C ARG A 247 2.77 12.91 17.80
N ARG A 248 2.31 13.64 18.84
CA ARG A 248 1.71 13.05 20.05
C ARG A 248 0.37 12.36 19.80
N HIS A 249 -0.35 12.75 18.74
CA HIS A 249 -1.58 12.09 18.37
C HIS A 249 -1.37 10.61 18.02
N GLY A 250 -0.20 10.26 17.46
CA GLY A 250 0.25 8.88 17.28
C GLY A 250 -0.58 8.03 16.32
N ARG A 251 -1.49 8.64 15.55
CA ARG A 251 -2.32 7.99 14.53
C ARG A 251 -2.60 8.95 13.37
N PRO A 252 -2.87 8.43 12.16
CA PRO A 252 -3.23 9.23 10.98
C PRO A 252 -4.39 10.19 11.26
N LEU A 253 -4.26 11.44 10.80
CA LEU A 253 -5.33 12.45 10.80
C LEU A 253 -5.96 12.62 9.42
N GLY A 254 -5.17 12.50 8.35
CA GLY A 254 -5.59 12.72 6.97
C GLY A 254 -6.20 11.51 6.27
N ASN A 255 -6.41 10.38 6.95
CA ASN A 255 -6.78 9.13 6.29
C ASN A 255 -8.10 9.20 5.49
N VAL A 256 -9.12 9.91 6.00
CA VAL A 256 -10.41 10.06 5.31
C VAL A 256 -10.23 10.87 4.01
N ASP A 257 -9.47 11.95 4.07
CA ASP A 257 -9.19 12.79 2.91
C ASP A 257 -8.30 12.06 1.90
N ALA A 258 -7.33 11.28 2.38
CA ALA A 258 -6.51 10.41 1.54
C ALA A 258 -7.36 9.40 0.78
N GLU A 259 -8.28 8.69 1.45
CA GLU A 259 -9.18 7.74 0.79
C GLU A 259 -10.11 8.43 -0.21
N THR A 260 -10.63 9.61 0.14
CA THR A 260 -11.47 10.42 -0.74
C THR A 260 -10.71 10.85 -2.00
N ARG A 261 -9.49 11.38 -1.84
CA ARG A 261 -8.64 11.84 -2.95
C ARG A 261 -8.17 10.69 -3.82
N LEU A 262 -7.79 9.57 -3.20
CA LEU A 262 -7.49 8.35 -3.93
C LEU A 262 -8.70 7.88 -4.72
N ALA A 263 -9.91 7.90 -4.15
CA ALA A 263 -11.13 7.57 -4.88
C ALA A 263 -11.37 8.53 -6.06
N GLU A 264 -11.13 9.84 -5.90
CA GLU A 264 -11.25 10.82 -6.99
C GLU A 264 -10.23 10.62 -8.12
N LEU A 265 -8.95 10.46 -7.79
CA LEU A 265 -7.89 10.19 -8.75
C LEU A 265 -8.19 8.90 -9.53
N ARG A 266 -8.64 7.87 -8.81
CA ARG A 266 -9.04 6.59 -9.40
C ARG A 266 -10.29 6.75 -10.30
N ARG A 267 -11.26 7.60 -9.94
CA ARG A 267 -12.42 7.94 -10.82
C ARG A 267 -12.01 8.72 -12.07
N ARG A 268 -11.07 9.67 -11.97
CA ARG A 268 -10.58 10.46 -13.11
C ARG A 268 -9.86 9.58 -14.13
N ALA A 269 -8.96 8.72 -13.66
CA ALA A 269 -8.22 7.79 -14.51
C ALA A 269 -9.15 6.84 -15.29
N ALA A 270 -10.20 6.33 -14.66
CA ALA A 270 -11.19 5.46 -15.31
C ALA A 270 -11.92 6.17 -16.47
N ARG A 271 -12.27 7.45 -16.31
CA ARG A 271 -12.90 8.24 -17.39
C ARG A 271 -11.98 8.46 -18.58
N THR A 272 -10.72 8.83 -18.34
CA THR A 272 -9.74 9.03 -19.41
C THR A 272 -9.45 7.75 -20.19
N ALA A 273 -9.42 6.60 -19.51
CA ALA A 273 -9.26 5.30 -20.17
C ALA A 273 -10.47 4.94 -21.06
N ALA A 274 -11.68 5.27 -20.61
CA ALA A 274 -12.91 5.05 -21.39
C ALA A 274 -12.98 5.93 -22.65
N GLU A 275 -12.52 7.19 -22.57
CA GLU A 275 -12.48 8.13 -23.70
C GLU A 275 -11.43 7.71 -24.76
N LEU A 276 -10.26 7.22 -24.35
CA LEU A 276 -9.21 6.75 -25.26
C LEU A 276 -9.52 5.37 -25.87
N GLY A 277 -10.30 4.53 -25.18
CA GLY A 277 -10.76 3.24 -25.70
C GLY A 277 -11.85 3.34 -26.77
N SER A 278 -12.38 4.55 -27.03
CA SER A 278 -13.39 4.83 -28.05
C SER A 278 -12.85 5.42 -29.37
N ASP A 279 -11.54 5.58 -29.53
CA ASP A 279 -10.93 6.00 -30.80
C ASP A 279 -10.69 4.79 -31.72
N PRO A 280 -11.42 4.65 -32.85
CA PRO A 280 -11.30 3.49 -33.73
C PRO A 280 -10.00 3.47 -34.55
N THR A 281 -9.13 4.48 -34.44
CA THR A 281 -7.98 4.66 -35.34
C THR A 281 -6.63 4.14 -34.83
N LEU A 282 -6.60 3.41 -33.70
CA LEU A 282 -5.35 2.92 -33.07
C LEU A 282 -5.11 1.39 -33.18
N TRP A 283 -5.62 0.72 -34.23
CA TRP A 283 -5.22 -0.64 -34.62
C TRP A 283 -4.69 -0.69 -36.05
#